data_AF-A0A7D5RSQ1-F1
#
_entry.id   AF-A0A7D5RSQ1-F1
#
_cell.length_a   1.000
_cell.length_b   1.000
_cell.length_c   1.000
_cell.angle_alpha   90.00
_cell.angle_beta   90.00
_cell.angle_gamma   90.00
#
_symmetry.space_group_name_H-M   'P 1'
#
loop_
_entity.id
_entity.type
_entity.pdbx_description
1 polymer ?
#
loop_
_entity_poly.entity_id
_entity_poly.type
_entity_poly.pdbx_seq_one_letter_code
_entity_poly.pdbx_strand_id
1 'polypeptide(L)'
;MSYYVGLDVSLKTVFICIVNAKGKVVREDAVESKPEEISSYLKQTGYEITQIGLESGNLTHYLKKGLQKAGYDVVVMEARKMAAILATIINKTDKNDARGIAEALRVGHFR
;
A
#
# COMPACT_ATOMS: atom_id res chain seq x y z
N MET A 1 -2.22 4.05 -17.33
CA MET A 1 -2.71 5.11 -16.38
C MET A 1 -2.10 4.76 -15.04
N SER A 2 -1.45 5.71 -14.35
CA SER A 2 -0.70 5.37 -13.13
C SER A 2 -1.61 5.11 -11.94
N TYR A 3 -1.43 3.95 -11.31
CA TYR A 3 -2.10 3.55 -10.08
C TYR A 3 -1.08 3.33 -8.96
N TYR A 4 -1.41 3.78 -7.77
CA TYR A 4 -0.58 3.68 -6.58
C TYR A 4 -1.33 2.82 -5.56
N VAL A 5 -0.59 1.93 -4.90
CA VAL A 5 -1.16 1.00 -3.94
C VAL A 5 -0.57 1.28 -2.58
N GLY A 6 -1.41 1.50 -1.58
CA GLY A 6 -1.00 1.51 -0.19
C GLY A 6 -1.41 0.21 0.48
N LEU A 7 -0.48 -0.37 1.22
CA LEU A 7 -0.68 -1.56 2.02
C LEU A 7 -0.56 -1.20 3.50
N ASP A 8 -1.64 -1.39 4.24
CA ASP A 8 -1.60 -1.43 5.69
C ASP A 8 -1.50 -2.88 6.16
N VAL A 9 -0.39 -3.21 6.83
CA VAL A 9 0.05 -4.59 7.05
C VAL A 9 -0.15 -4.99 8.50
N SER A 10 -1.11 -5.87 8.73
CA SER A 10 -1.34 -6.54 10.01
C SER A 10 -0.83 -8.00 9.98
N LEU A 11 -0.82 -8.66 11.14
CA LEU A 11 -0.26 -10.02 11.29
C LEU A 11 -0.94 -11.08 10.41
N LYS A 12 -2.25 -10.96 10.18
CA LYS A 12 -3.05 -11.96 9.44
C LYS A 12 -3.62 -11.41 8.14
N THR A 13 -3.88 -10.11 8.10
CA THR A 13 -4.58 -9.44 7.01
C THR A 13 -3.78 -8.22 6.57
N VAL A 14 -3.80 -7.94 5.26
CA VAL A 14 -3.27 -6.73 4.65
C VAL A 14 -4.43 -5.99 4.00
N PHE A 15 -4.64 -4.75 4.41
CA PHE A 15 -5.57 -3.86 3.74
C PHE A 15 -4.87 -3.22 2.55
N ILE A 16 -5.53 -3.27 1.40
CA ILE A 16 -5.05 -2.78 0.13
C ILE A 16 -5.92 -1.60 -0.28
N CYS A 17 -5.31 -0.45 -0.53
CA CYS A 17 -5.99 0.70 -1.12
C CYS A 17 -5.31 1.06 -2.45
N ILE A 18 -6.09 1.10 -3.52
CA ILE A 18 -5.63 1.49 -4.86
C ILE A 18 -6.18 2.88 -5.18
N VAL A 19 -5.28 3.82 -5.44
CA VAL A 19 -5.61 5.18 -5.86
C VAL A 19 -5.08 5.43 -7.28
N ASN A 20 -5.82 6.19 -8.05
CA ASN A 20 -5.34 6.66 -9.36
C ASN A 20 -4.45 7.91 -9.22
N ALA A 21 -3.84 8.34 -10.33
CA ALA A 21 -3.04 9.57 -10.38
C ALA A 21 -3.75 10.86 -9.92
N LYS A 22 -5.10 10.87 -9.89
CA LYS A 22 -5.92 12.00 -9.41
C LYS A 22 -6.21 11.93 -7.90
N GLY A 23 -5.69 10.92 -7.17
CA GLY A 23 -5.97 10.71 -5.74
C GLY A 23 -7.36 10.13 -5.47
N LYS A 24 -8.08 9.67 -6.50
CA LYS A 24 -9.36 8.98 -6.32
C LYS A 24 -9.08 7.51 -6.01
N VAL A 25 -9.65 7.04 -4.89
CA VAL A 25 -9.71 5.62 -4.56
C VAL A 25 -10.53 4.90 -5.62
N VAL A 26 -9.91 3.93 -6.29
CA VAL A 26 -10.55 3.11 -7.31
C VAL A 26 -10.91 1.72 -6.80
N ARG A 27 -10.21 1.23 -5.79
CA ARG A 27 -10.49 -0.06 -5.17
C ARG A 27 -9.89 -0.15 -3.77
N GLU A 28 -10.59 -0.84 -2.89
CA GLU A 28 -10.16 -1.15 -1.53
C GLU A 28 -10.55 -2.57 -1.20
N ASP A 29 -9.67 -3.33 -0.57
CA ASP A 29 -9.92 -4.73 -0.21
C ASP A 29 -8.97 -5.18 0.91
N ALA A 30 -9.16 -6.39 1.41
CA ALA A 30 -8.35 -6.97 2.48
C ALA A 30 -8.06 -8.42 2.16
N VAL A 31 -6.78 -8.77 2.08
CA VAL A 31 -6.32 -10.14 1.77
C VAL A 31 -5.43 -10.67 2.89
N GLU A 32 -5.11 -11.95 2.88
CA GLU A 32 -4.13 -12.50 3.81
C GLU A 32 -2.75 -11.82 3.65
N SER A 33 -1.99 -11.77 4.75
CA SER A 33 -0.62 -11.20 4.78
C SER A 33 0.43 -12.06 4.07
N LYS A 34 0.10 -12.51 2.84
CA LYS A 34 0.93 -13.33 1.97
C LYS A 34 1.17 -12.58 0.65
N PRO A 35 2.41 -12.55 0.15
CA PRO A 35 2.73 -11.84 -1.09
C PRO A 35 2.03 -12.44 -2.32
N GLU A 36 1.74 -13.76 -2.31
CA GLU A 36 1.01 -14.44 -3.38
C GLU A 36 -0.45 -13.96 -3.48
N GLU A 37 -1.12 -13.79 -2.34
CA GLU A 37 -2.51 -13.33 -2.28
C GLU A 37 -2.61 -11.86 -2.73
N ILE A 38 -1.71 -11.01 -2.24
CA ILE A 38 -1.63 -9.61 -2.66
C ILE A 38 -1.33 -9.52 -4.16
N SER A 39 -0.37 -10.29 -4.66
CA SER A 39 -0.01 -10.30 -6.08
C SER A 39 -1.16 -10.78 -6.97
N SER A 40 -1.83 -11.86 -6.56
CA SER A 40 -3.00 -12.41 -7.28
C SER A 40 -4.15 -11.43 -7.28
N TYR A 41 -4.41 -10.76 -6.15
CA TYR A 41 -5.42 -9.70 -6.07
C TYR A 41 -5.10 -8.56 -7.03
N LEU A 42 -3.87 -8.01 -6.98
CA LEU A 42 -3.46 -6.89 -7.84
C LEU A 42 -3.55 -7.27 -9.33
N LYS A 43 -3.15 -8.48 -9.71
CA LYS A 43 -3.29 -8.98 -11.09
C LYS A 43 -4.75 -9.06 -11.53
N GLN A 44 -5.64 -9.55 -10.67
CA GLN A 44 -7.08 -9.65 -10.98
C GLN A 44 -7.75 -8.28 -11.18
N THR A 45 -7.19 -7.21 -10.60
CA THR A 45 -7.73 -5.87 -10.83
C THR A 45 -7.52 -5.36 -12.25
N GLY A 46 -6.53 -5.89 -12.98
CA GLY A 46 -6.15 -5.43 -14.33
C GLY A 46 -5.55 -4.02 -14.36
N TYR A 47 -5.23 -3.43 -13.20
CA TYR A 47 -4.62 -2.10 -13.12
C TYR A 47 -3.10 -2.18 -13.29
N GLU A 48 -2.55 -1.20 -14.01
CA GLU A 48 -1.12 -1.01 -14.16
C GLU A 48 -0.56 -0.31 -12.92
N ILE A 49 -0.12 -1.12 -11.95
CA ILE A 49 0.41 -0.63 -10.68
C ILE A 49 1.78 0.00 -10.90
N THR A 50 1.89 1.30 -10.62
CA THR A 50 3.13 2.07 -10.74
C THR A 50 4.03 1.83 -9.55
N GLN A 51 3.50 1.94 -8.33
CA GLN A 51 4.25 1.70 -7.09
C GLN A 51 3.34 1.16 -6.00
N ILE A 52 3.92 0.36 -5.11
CA ILE A 52 3.30 -0.19 -3.92
C ILE A 52 4.03 0.34 -2.69
N GLY A 53 3.31 0.92 -1.74
CA GLY A 53 3.85 1.43 -0.49
C GLY A 53 3.38 0.58 0.66
N LEU A 54 4.25 0.40 1.64
CA LEU A 54 3.92 -0.22 2.92
C LEU A 54 4.77 0.40 4.04
N GLU A 55 4.23 0.39 5.25
CA GLU A 55 4.98 0.84 6.42
C GLU A 55 6.06 -0.18 6.84
N SER A 56 7.07 0.32 7.54
CA SER A 56 8.07 -0.50 8.21
C SER A 56 7.45 -1.25 9.41
N GLY A 57 7.51 -2.59 9.36
CA GLY A 57 7.01 -3.49 10.39
C GLY A 57 7.56 -4.91 10.22
N ASN A 58 7.08 -5.85 11.04
CA ASN A 58 7.64 -7.20 11.12
C ASN A 58 7.51 -7.99 9.80
N LEU A 59 6.43 -7.81 9.05
CA LEU A 59 6.17 -8.52 7.79
C LEU A 59 6.70 -7.78 6.56
N THR A 60 7.16 -6.55 6.70
CA THR A 60 7.58 -5.69 5.58
C THR A 60 8.64 -6.34 4.72
N HIS A 61 9.65 -6.95 5.34
CA HIS A 61 10.75 -7.56 4.59
C HIS A 61 10.31 -8.80 3.80
N TYR A 62 9.37 -9.57 4.35
CA TYR A 62 8.76 -10.73 3.71
C TYR A 62 7.88 -10.32 2.51
N LEU A 63 6.96 -9.36 2.73
CA LEU A 63 6.07 -8.85 1.69
C LEU A 63 6.83 -8.13 0.58
N LYS A 64 7.79 -7.26 0.92
CA LYS A 64 8.63 -6.57 -0.05
C LYS A 64 9.34 -7.55 -0.97
N LYS A 65 10.03 -8.55 -0.41
CA LYS A 65 10.73 -9.55 -1.23
C LYS A 65 9.78 -10.33 -2.13
N GLY A 66 8.61 -10.73 -1.62
CA GLY A 66 7.62 -11.47 -2.40
C GLY A 66 7.03 -10.65 -3.55
N LEU A 67 6.68 -9.38 -3.29
CA LEU A 67 6.12 -8.48 -4.28
C LEU A 67 7.15 -8.02 -5.32
N GLN A 68 8.41 -7.79 -4.92
CA GLN A 68 9.50 -7.52 -5.86
C GLN A 68 9.77 -8.71 -6.79
N LYS A 69 9.71 -9.94 -6.28
CA LYS A 69 9.78 -11.16 -7.12
C LYS A 69 8.61 -11.28 -8.09
N ALA A 70 7.45 -10.73 -7.75
CA ALA A 70 6.29 -10.67 -8.62
C ALA A 70 6.36 -9.52 -9.66
N GLY A 71 7.42 -8.71 -9.65
CA GLY A 71 7.67 -7.64 -10.62
C GLY A 71 7.15 -6.26 -10.21
N TYR A 72 6.73 -6.07 -8.95
CA TYR A 72 6.24 -4.79 -8.47
C TYR A 72 7.37 -3.90 -7.91
N ASP A 73 7.26 -2.59 -8.13
CA ASP A 73 8.07 -1.60 -7.43
C ASP A 73 7.50 -1.34 -6.04
N VAL A 74 8.28 -1.66 -5.00
CA VAL A 74 7.82 -1.63 -3.61
C VAL A 74 8.66 -0.65 -2.80
N VAL A 75 7.99 0.37 -2.27
CA VAL A 75 8.55 1.42 -1.42
C VAL A 75 8.20 1.13 0.03
N VAL A 76 9.22 1.00 0.88
CA VAL A 76 9.02 0.90 2.32
C VAL A 76 9.11 2.30 2.92
N MET A 77 8.07 2.71 3.62
CA MET A 77 7.98 4.00 4.28
C MET A 77 8.35 3.87 5.75
N GLU A 78 9.19 4.77 6.26
CA GLU A 78 9.47 4.83 7.70
C GLU A 78 8.20 5.24 8.46
N ALA A 79 7.78 4.40 9.41
CA ALA A 79 6.59 4.62 10.24
C ALA A 79 6.56 6.01 10.92
N ARG A 80 7.73 6.60 11.21
CA ARG A 80 7.83 7.94 11.83
C ARG A 80 7.41 9.08 10.89
N LYS A 81 7.75 8.99 9.60
CA LYS A 81 7.32 9.98 8.59
C LYS A 81 5.84 9.78 8.25
N MET A 82 5.40 8.53 8.16
CA MET A 82 4.00 8.19 7.95
C MET A 82 3.14 8.66 9.12
N ALA A 83 3.58 8.51 10.37
CA ALA A 83 2.84 8.99 11.53
C ALA A 83 2.49 10.49 11.45
N ALA A 84 3.35 11.33 10.89
CA ALA A 84 3.05 12.76 10.70
C ALA A 84 1.98 13.01 9.63
N ILE A 85 1.99 12.21 8.56
CA ILE A 85 1.00 12.26 7.48
C ILE A 85 -0.34 11.70 7.99
N LEU A 86 -0.31 10.53 8.62
CA LEU A 86 -1.47 9.84 9.17
C LEU A 86 -2.06 10.58 10.38
N ALA A 87 -1.28 11.35 11.16
CA ALA A 87 -1.79 12.17 12.25
C ALA A 87 -2.74 13.29 11.78
N THR A 88 -2.73 13.65 10.50
CA THR A 88 -3.72 14.58 9.92
C THR A 88 -5.05 13.90 9.57
N ILE A 89 -5.13 12.57 9.71
CA ILE A 89 -6.34 11.79 9.46
C ILE A 89 -7.18 11.75 10.74
N ILE A 90 -8.34 12.40 10.68
CA ILE A 90 -9.25 12.59 11.83
C ILE A 90 -9.88 11.27 12.31
N ASN A 91 -9.99 10.26 11.44
CA ASN A 91 -10.54 8.94 11.75
C ASN A 91 -9.56 7.83 11.35
N LYS A 92 -8.76 7.34 12.31
CA LYS A 92 -7.82 6.25 12.06
C LYS A 92 -8.57 4.93 11.87
N THR A 93 -8.41 4.32 10.69
CA THR A 93 -8.96 3.00 10.34
C THR A 93 -8.00 2.37 9.35
N ASP A 94 -7.91 1.04 9.32
CA ASP A 94 -6.96 0.32 8.44
C ASP A 94 -7.11 0.73 6.96
N LYS A 95 -8.33 1.07 6.53
CA LYS A 95 -8.63 1.60 5.18
C LYS A 95 -8.03 2.99 4.95
N ASN A 96 -8.18 3.89 5.93
CA ASN A 96 -7.64 5.25 5.83
C ASN A 96 -6.12 5.25 5.95
N ASP A 97 -5.53 4.35 6.74
CA ASP A 97 -4.08 4.16 6.82
C ASP A 97 -3.53 3.68 5.45
N ALA A 98 -4.12 2.63 4.87
CA ALA A 98 -3.76 2.16 3.52
C ALA A 98 -3.94 3.27 2.46
N ARG A 99 -5.01 4.07 2.53
CA ARG A 99 -5.22 5.21 1.64
C ARG A 99 -4.16 6.29 1.82
N GLY A 100 -3.79 6.61 3.06
CA GLY A 100 -2.76 7.60 3.37
C GLY A 100 -1.40 7.21 2.78
N ILE A 101 -1.05 5.92 2.85
CA ILE A 101 0.15 5.37 2.22
C ILE A 101 0.09 5.51 0.69
N ALA A 102 -1.03 5.13 0.07
CA ALA A 102 -1.22 5.23 -1.37
C ALA A 102 -1.13 6.68 -1.88
N GLU A 103 -1.71 7.61 -1.12
CA GLU A 103 -1.67 9.06 -1.37
C GLU A 103 -0.23 9.58 -1.25
N ALA A 104 0.49 9.20 -0.18
CA ALA A 104 1.88 9.60 0.05
C ALA A 104 2.83 9.15 -1.08
N LEU A 105 2.62 7.95 -1.64
CA LEU A 105 3.34 7.51 -2.84
C LEU A 105 3.03 8.38 -4.05
N ARG A 106 1.75 8.65 -4.30
CA ARG A 106 1.29 9.42 -5.46
C ARG A 106 1.92 10.81 -5.52
N VAL A 107 2.02 11.46 -4.37
CA VAL A 107 2.59 12.82 -4.23
C VAL A 107 4.11 12.83 -4.07
N GLY A 108 4.76 11.67 -3.96
CA GLY A 108 6.21 11.57 -3.77
C GLY A 108 6.72 11.99 -2.39
N HIS A 109 5.83 12.16 -1.40
CA HIS A 109 6.17 12.62 -0.04
C HIS A 109 6.64 11.47 0.86
N PHE A 110 7.68 10.77 0.43
CA PHE A 110 8.28 9.66 1.20
C PHE A 110 9.81 9.64 1.23
N ARG A 111 10.47 10.57 0.53
CA ARG A 111 11.93 10.69 0.49
C ARG A 111 12.48 11.46 1.69
#